data_AF-A0A7V4MU97-F1
#
_entry.id   AF-A0A7V4MU97-F1
#
_cell.length_a   1.000
_cell.length_b   1.000
_cell.length_c   1.000
_cell.angle_alpha   90.00
_cell.angle_beta   90.00
_cell.angle_gamma   90.00
#
_symmetry.space_group_name_H-M   'P 1'
#
loop_
_entity.id
_entity.type
_entity.pdbx_description
1 polymer ?
#
loop_
_entity_poly.entity_id
_entity_poly.type
_entity_poly.pdbx_seq_one_letter_code
_entity_poly.pdbx_strand_id
1 'polypeptide(L)'
;MTAHERHRHVLALLAEHPGIKVPELARLLGVSQPTVRSDLRALEQQGFVTRVRGGASLNGRYPHLHTAFASRSRVNIAAKQRIARWAADTVEDGDSIFLDSSTTVFQMAPFLHRVRNLTVVTNGLEVAHALAGNPTHTIILVGGALRADGLAVVGPLSEKTLDELHVRKAFVSCSGLSTRPGLTEIWVEEARLKSKVFQVADERIVLADASKLGRVDFIPFASIDQMTHLVTDSNAPPALLEEIRRAGHSITVCGETTVSSLAPYQTDVTHYRIGFANMSEEIPFCVDVRHGLEQAVQAAGNIDLIVADNQLSGEVALSVADRLLARGVDLVIEYQLDDRVNSLIAAKFQQAGIPIIAVDDPIVGATYFGVDNYRAGYMAGQALGQWVKTHWDGQPDYLLVLEEPRVASLTAARILGQLCGFQEVTGELPESRIIRLESGNTSETSEANTTQALVSLKDCHRLAFITFNDDAAVGALMAARKLGREQDIVVVGQGADRRGRAEIRRPGSRLIGSTAFMPELYGEKLVRLALDILAGKCVPPAVYMDHVFLDRNNIDQYYPE
;
A
#
# COMPACT_ATOMS: atom_id res chain seq x y z
N MET A 1 -11.93 -3.85 36.14
CA MET A 1 -12.16 -5.00 35.24
C MET A 1 -13.66 -5.27 35.16
N THR A 2 -14.21 -5.23 33.95
CA THR A 2 -15.62 -5.53 33.68
C THR A 2 -15.93 -7.01 33.92
N ALA A 3 -17.22 -7.38 34.03
CA ALA A 3 -17.62 -8.78 34.19
C ALA A 3 -17.17 -9.65 33.00
N HIS A 4 -17.26 -9.12 31.78
CA HIS A 4 -16.85 -9.82 30.56
C HIS A 4 -15.33 -10.07 30.50
N GLU A 5 -14.51 -9.06 30.81
CA GLU A 5 -13.05 -9.20 30.89
C GLU A 5 -12.63 -10.19 31.99
N ARG A 6 -13.35 -10.19 33.13
CA ARG A 6 -13.09 -11.12 34.23
C ARG A 6 -13.44 -12.55 33.85
N HIS A 7 -14.55 -12.77 33.15
CA HIS A 7 -14.96 -14.09 32.64
C HIS A 7 -13.92 -14.65 31.67
N ARG A 8 -13.37 -13.82 30.77
CA ARG A 8 -12.27 -14.23 29.89
C ARG A 8 -11.01 -14.66 30.65
N HIS A 9 -10.60 -13.91 31.68
CA HIS A 9 -9.43 -14.27 32.48
C HIS A 9 -9.65 -15.54 33.31
N VAL A 10 -10.85 -15.74 33.87
CA VAL A 10 -11.21 -16.98 34.58
C VAL A 10 -11.05 -18.20 33.67
N LEU A 11 -11.50 -18.11 32.42
CA LEU A 11 -11.39 -19.20 31.45
C LEU A 11 -9.95 -19.46 31.01
N ALA A 12 -9.14 -18.41 30.82
CA ALA A 12 -7.71 -18.54 30.51
C ALA A 12 -6.94 -19.25 31.65
N LEU A 13 -7.17 -18.83 32.90
CA LEU A 13 -6.55 -19.44 34.08
C LEU A 13 -6.98 -20.91 34.28
N LEU A 14 -8.24 -21.23 33.98
CA LEU A 14 -8.73 -22.61 34.02
C LEU A 14 -8.16 -23.49 32.90
N ALA A 15 -7.76 -22.89 31.77
CA ALA A 15 -7.10 -23.58 30.67
C ALA A 15 -5.63 -23.90 30.97
N GLU A 16 -4.92 -22.98 31.62
CA GLU A 16 -3.52 -23.17 32.01
C GLU A 16 -3.37 -24.03 33.27
N HIS A 17 -4.34 -23.95 34.20
CA HIS A 17 -4.32 -24.68 35.48
C HIS A 17 -5.65 -25.40 35.72
N PRO A 18 -5.85 -26.60 35.12
CA PRO A 18 -7.07 -27.38 35.29
C PRO A 18 -7.35 -27.68 36.77
N GLY A 19 -8.53 -27.32 37.26
CA GLY A 19 -8.95 -27.59 38.65
C GLY A 19 -8.48 -26.57 39.69
N ILE A 20 -8.00 -25.39 39.26
CA ILE A 20 -7.69 -24.27 40.17
C ILE A 20 -8.84 -23.95 41.13
N LYS A 21 -8.52 -23.76 42.41
CA LYS A 21 -9.52 -23.54 43.47
C LYS A 21 -9.97 -22.08 43.53
N VAL A 22 -11.20 -21.85 43.99
CA VAL A 22 -11.80 -20.51 44.15
C VAL A 22 -10.92 -19.53 44.94
N PRO A 23 -10.25 -19.91 46.05
CA PRO A 23 -9.35 -19.00 46.77
C PRO A 23 -8.14 -18.55 45.94
N GLU A 24 -7.61 -19.45 45.10
CA GLU A 24 -6.47 -19.18 44.22
C GLU A 24 -6.88 -18.25 43.06
N LEU A 25 -8.03 -18.53 42.43
CA LEU A 25 -8.64 -17.68 41.40
C LEU A 25 -8.90 -16.26 41.91
N ALA A 26 -9.43 -16.13 43.13
CA ALA A 26 -9.69 -14.83 43.77
C ALA A 26 -8.40 -14.03 43.95
N ARG A 27 -7.31 -14.69 44.36
CA ARG A 27 -5.99 -14.08 44.51
C ARG A 27 -5.41 -13.61 43.18
N LEU A 28 -5.44 -14.46 42.15
CA LEU A 28 -4.89 -14.15 40.83
C LEU A 28 -5.66 -13.04 40.10
N LEU A 29 -6.98 -12.97 40.31
CA LEU A 29 -7.85 -11.97 39.67
C LEU A 29 -8.02 -10.69 40.49
N GLY A 30 -7.48 -10.63 41.72
CA GLY A 30 -7.62 -9.49 42.62
C GLY A 30 -9.07 -9.20 43.03
N VAL A 31 -9.92 -10.23 43.14
CA VAL A 31 -11.35 -10.10 43.48
C VAL A 31 -11.76 -10.99 44.65
N SER A 32 -12.94 -10.73 45.23
CA SER A 32 -13.45 -11.54 46.34
C SER A 32 -13.86 -12.95 45.90
N GLN A 33 -13.74 -13.95 46.78
CA GLN A 33 -14.23 -15.32 46.50
C GLN A 33 -15.72 -15.37 46.13
N PRO A 34 -16.64 -14.60 46.74
CA PRO A 34 -18.03 -14.49 46.29
C PRO A 34 -18.16 -14.02 44.83
N THR A 35 -17.34 -13.06 44.38
CA THR A 35 -17.31 -12.58 43.00
C THR A 35 -16.93 -13.72 42.05
N VAL A 36 -15.85 -14.45 42.35
CA VAL A 36 -15.42 -15.63 41.57
C VAL A 36 -16.52 -16.69 41.53
N ARG A 37 -17.20 -16.95 42.64
CA ARG A 37 -18.31 -17.92 42.68
C ARG A 37 -19.50 -17.47 41.81
N SER A 38 -19.78 -16.17 41.76
CA SER A 38 -20.82 -15.60 40.89
C SER A 38 -20.44 -15.73 39.42
N ASP A 39 -19.20 -15.41 39.07
CA ASP A 39 -18.69 -15.55 37.70
C ASP A 39 -18.67 -17.01 37.24
N LEU A 40 -18.22 -17.94 38.08
CA LEU A 40 -18.25 -19.37 37.79
C LEU A 40 -19.68 -19.91 37.63
N ARG A 41 -20.68 -19.35 38.35
CA ARG A 41 -22.09 -19.69 38.15
C ARG A 41 -22.60 -19.19 36.80
N ALA A 42 -22.26 -17.97 36.41
CA ALA A 42 -22.63 -17.43 35.10
C ALA A 42 -22.00 -18.24 33.95
N LEU A 43 -20.72 -18.59 34.09
CA LEU A 43 -20.00 -19.41 33.12
C LEU A 43 -20.50 -20.86 33.05
N GLU A 44 -20.94 -21.43 34.17
CA GLU A 44 -21.58 -22.76 34.21
C GLU A 44 -22.96 -22.74 33.54
N GLN A 45 -23.77 -21.71 33.78
CA GLN A 45 -25.06 -21.52 33.09
C GLN A 45 -24.90 -21.38 31.57
N GLN A 46 -23.77 -20.82 31.13
CA GLN A 46 -23.40 -20.70 29.71
C GLN A 46 -22.73 -21.97 29.15
N GLY A 47 -22.54 -23.01 29.97
CA GLY A 47 -21.97 -24.29 29.56
C GLY A 47 -20.44 -24.29 29.37
N PHE A 48 -19.74 -23.25 29.82
CA PHE A 48 -18.29 -23.10 29.62
C PHE A 48 -17.45 -23.86 30.66
N VAL A 49 -17.97 -24.02 31.88
CA VAL A 49 -17.30 -24.74 32.96
C VAL A 49 -18.27 -25.71 33.65
N THR A 50 -17.75 -26.77 34.25
CA THR A 50 -18.44 -27.58 35.25
C THR A 50 -17.83 -27.25 36.60
N ARG A 51 -18.66 -26.93 37.59
CA ARG A 51 -18.15 -26.70 38.94
C ARG A 51 -17.80 -28.03 39.62
N VAL A 52 -16.61 -28.06 40.21
CA VAL A 52 -16.11 -29.20 40.99
C VAL A 52 -15.91 -28.77 42.45
N ARG A 53 -15.57 -29.71 43.34
CA ARG A 53 -15.48 -29.43 44.78
C ARG A 53 -14.39 -28.38 45.07
N GLY A 54 -14.80 -27.13 45.27
CA GLY A 54 -13.93 -26.01 45.63
C GLY A 54 -13.33 -25.22 44.45
N GLY A 55 -13.73 -25.51 43.21
CA GLY A 55 -13.20 -24.89 41.99
C GLY A 55 -14.14 -25.07 40.79
N ALA A 56 -13.58 -25.01 39.59
CA ALA A 56 -14.27 -25.37 38.36
C ALA A 56 -13.29 -26.05 37.40
N SER A 57 -13.81 -26.80 36.43
CA SER A 57 -13.07 -27.36 35.30
C SER A 57 -13.73 -26.90 34.01
N LEU A 58 -12.95 -26.65 32.96
CA LEU A 58 -13.51 -26.36 31.64
C LEU A 58 -14.30 -27.57 31.14
N ASN A 59 -15.48 -27.31 30.55
CA ASN A 59 -16.17 -28.34 29.81
C ASN A 59 -15.39 -28.60 28.53
N GLY A 60 -15.18 -29.87 28.15
CA GLY A 60 -14.47 -30.25 26.91
C GLY A 60 -15.10 -29.76 25.60
N ARG A 61 -16.11 -28.88 25.69
CA ARG A 61 -16.74 -28.12 24.60
C ARG A 61 -16.30 -26.64 24.55
N TYR A 62 -15.45 -26.17 25.46
CA TYR A 62 -14.80 -24.86 25.29
C TYR A 62 -13.57 -25.05 24.38
N PRO A 63 -13.45 -24.27 23.29
CA PRO A 63 -12.44 -24.52 22.29
C PRO A 63 -11.06 -24.16 22.84
N HIS A 64 -10.31 -25.18 23.27
CA HIS A 64 -8.85 -25.16 23.29
C HIS A 64 -8.24 -24.86 21.89
N LEU A 65 -9.08 -24.80 20.86
CA LEU A 65 -8.76 -24.51 19.47
C LEU A 65 -8.33 -23.05 19.20
N HIS A 66 -8.72 -22.08 20.04
CA HIS A 66 -8.45 -20.66 19.78
C HIS A 66 -7.30 -20.03 20.60
N THR A 67 -6.77 -20.66 21.65
CA THR A 67 -5.85 -19.96 22.57
C THR A 67 -4.42 -19.86 22.03
N ALA A 68 -3.87 -20.90 21.42
CA ALA A 68 -2.48 -20.92 20.97
C ALA A 68 -2.25 -20.01 19.75
N PHE A 69 -3.12 -20.07 18.75
CA PHE A 69 -3.09 -19.13 17.62
C PHE A 69 -3.32 -17.68 18.11
N ALA A 70 -4.39 -17.42 18.85
CA ALA A 70 -4.69 -16.05 19.32
C ALA A 70 -3.60 -15.49 20.23
N SER A 71 -2.95 -16.32 21.06
CA SER A 71 -1.81 -15.92 21.88
C SER A 71 -0.61 -15.52 21.02
N ARG A 72 -0.20 -16.37 20.06
CA ARG A 72 0.91 -16.06 19.14
C ARG A 72 0.63 -14.83 18.28
N SER A 73 -0.61 -14.61 17.87
CA SER A 73 -1.01 -13.44 17.07
C SER A 73 -0.87 -12.12 17.82
N ARG A 74 -0.83 -12.14 19.17
CA ARG A 74 -0.62 -10.94 19.99
C ARG A 74 0.86 -10.65 20.26
N VAL A 75 1.73 -11.65 20.19
CA VAL A 75 3.18 -11.48 20.38
C VAL A 75 3.77 -10.76 19.17
N ASN A 76 4.54 -9.69 19.43
CA ASN A 76 5.19 -8.84 18.43
C ASN A 76 4.22 -8.31 17.35
N ILE A 77 2.96 -8.07 17.72
CA ILE A 77 1.89 -7.71 16.77
C ILE A 77 2.23 -6.48 15.93
N ALA A 78 2.84 -5.45 16.52
CA ALA A 78 3.22 -4.24 15.79
C ALA A 78 4.25 -4.52 14.68
N ALA A 79 5.29 -5.32 14.96
CA ALA A 79 6.26 -5.74 13.96
C ALA A 79 5.61 -6.58 12.86
N LYS A 80 4.77 -7.54 13.23
CA LYS A 80 4.04 -8.40 12.28
C LYS A 80 3.12 -7.60 11.37
N GLN A 81 2.43 -6.60 11.90
CA GLN A 81 1.55 -5.72 11.11
C GLN A 81 2.34 -4.90 10.09
N ARG A 82 3.53 -4.40 10.45
CA ARG A 82 4.38 -3.66 9.50
C ARG A 82 4.91 -4.56 8.38
N ILE A 83 5.43 -5.74 8.75
CA ILE A 83 5.88 -6.78 7.80
C ILE A 83 4.73 -7.17 6.86
N ALA A 84 3.56 -7.44 7.42
CA ALA A 84 2.40 -7.88 6.66
C ALA A 84 1.79 -6.79 5.77
N ARG A 85 1.83 -5.52 6.20
CA ARG A 85 1.41 -4.40 5.37
C ARG A 85 2.27 -4.31 4.11
N TRP A 86 3.59 -4.26 4.28
CA TRP A 86 4.51 -4.24 3.14
C TRP A 86 4.32 -5.46 2.23
N ALA A 87 4.21 -6.65 2.81
CA ALA A 87 3.96 -7.87 2.04
C ALA A 87 2.66 -7.79 1.22
N ALA A 88 1.59 -7.24 1.79
CA ALA A 88 0.31 -7.06 1.10
C ALA A 88 0.35 -5.96 0.03
N ASP A 89 1.24 -4.96 0.15
CA ASP A 89 1.48 -3.94 -0.88
C ASP A 89 2.10 -4.53 -2.16
N THR A 90 2.83 -5.65 -2.04
CA THR A 90 3.41 -6.36 -3.20
C THR A 90 2.41 -7.22 -3.98
N VAL A 91 1.16 -7.33 -3.53
CA VAL A 91 0.13 -8.16 -4.16
C VAL A 91 -0.70 -7.32 -5.12
N GLU A 92 -0.83 -7.80 -6.36
CA GLU A 92 -1.56 -7.11 -7.43
C GLU A 92 -2.95 -7.73 -7.64
N ASP A 93 -3.85 -6.96 -8.25
CA ASP A 93 -5.17 -7.47 -8.64
C ASP A 93 -5.00 -8.68 -9.59
N GLY A 94 -5.75 -9.75 -9.34
CA GLY A 94 -5.68 -10.98 -10.15
C GLY A 94 -4.57 -11.98 -9.78
N ASP A 95 -3.71 -11.67 -8.81
CA ASP A 95 -2.63 -12.58 -8.41
C ASP A 95 -3.14 -13.92 -7.82
N SER A 96 -2.41 -15.00 -8.09
CA SER A 96 -2.53 -16.28 -7.38
C SER A 96 -1.49 -16.37 -6.26
N ILE A 97 -1.95 -16.37 -5.01
CA ILE A 97 -1.07 -16.31 -3.83
C ILE A 97 -1.27 -17.49 -2.88
N PHE A 98 -0.19 -17.92 -2.23
CA PHE A 98 -0.25 -18.84 -1.10
C PHE A 98 0.00 -18.10 0.21
N LEU A 99 -0.87 -18.31 1.19
CA LEU A 99 -0.73 -17.77 2.54
C LEU A 99 -0.66 -18.92 3.55
N ASP A 100 0.45 -19.07 4.27
CA ASP A 100 0.56 -20.11 5.30
C ASP A 100 -0.32 -19.83 6.53
N SER A 101 -0.44 -20.82 7.42
CA SER A 101 -1.19 -20.74 8.68
C SER A 101 -0.53 -19.90 9.78
N SER A 102 0.53 -19.13 9.48
CA SER A 102 1.27 -18.40 10.50
C SER A 102 0.58 -17.12 10.93
N THR A 103 0.89 -16.70 12.17
CA THR A 103 0.30 -15.47 12.73
C THR A 103 0.81 -14.18 12.09
N THR A 104 1.98 -14.23 11.45
CA THR A 104 2.55 -13.07 10.73
C THR A 104 1.87 -12.92 9.39
N VAL A 105 1.74 -14.01 8.61
CA VAL A 105 1.02 -14.01 7.33
C VAL A 105 -0.47 -13.69 7.54
N PHE A 106 -1.08 -14.17 8.63
CA PHE A 106 -2.45 -13.79 8.98
C PHE A 106 -2.67 -12.27 9.11
N GLN A 107 -1.66 -11.50 9.55
CA GLN A 107 -1.79 -10.03 9.62
C GLN A 107 -1.90 -9.36 8.24
N MET A 108 -1.69 -10.07 7.13
CA MET A 108 -1.88 -9.54 5.78
C MET A 108 -3.36 -9.37 5.45
N ALA A 109 -4.24 -10.19 6.04
CA ALA A 109 -5.64 -10.27 5.63
C ALA A 109 -6.39 -8.92 5.60
N PRO A 110 -6.26 -8.04 6.61
CA PRO A 110 -6.91 -6.72 6.58
C PRO A 110 -6.46 -5.85 5.40
N PHE A 111 -5.21 -5.97 4.96
CA PHE A 111 -4.63 -5.17 3.89
C PHE A 111 -4.93 -5.73 2.49
N LEU A 112 -5.28 -7.01 2.38
CA LEU A 112 -5.64 -7.65 1.12
C LEU A 112 -7.09 -7.40 0.71
N HIS A 113 -7.95 -6.88 1.59
CA HIS A 113 -9.34 -6.56 1.25
C HIS A 113 -9.49 -5.52 0.12
N ARG A 114 -8.49 -4.63 -0.05
CA ARG A 114 -8.49 -3.62 -1.12
C ARG A 114 -8.09 -4.17 -2.48
N VAL A 115 -7.39 -5.30 -2.52
CA VAL A 115 -6.94 -5.97 -3.74
C VAL A 115 -8.09 -6.82 -4.27
N ARG A 116 -8.28 -6.85 -5.59
CA ARG A 116 -9.42 -7.50 -6.24
C ARG A 116 -9.00 -8.76 -6.99
N ASN A 117 -9.97 -9.64 -7.20
CA ASN A 117 -9.83 -10.82 -8.07
C ASN A 117 -8.69 -11.78 -7.67
N LEU A 118 -8.30 -11.80 -6.38
CA LEU A 118 -7.25 -12.70 -5.90
C LEU A 118 -7.69 -14.15 -5.91
N THR A 119 -6.77 -15.05 -6.28
CA THR A 119 -6.90 -16.48 -5.99
C THR A 119 -5.99 -16.82 -4.81
N VAL A 120 -6.58 -17.01 -3.64
CA VAL A 120 -5.84 -17.25 -2.38
C VAL A 120 -5.88 -18.72 -2.02
N VAL A 121 -4.73 -19.38 -2.09
CA VAL A 121 -4.53 -20.73 -1.58
C VAL A 121 -4.00 -20.63 -0.15
N THR A 122 -4.61 -21.32 0.80
CA THR A 122 -4.13 -21.30 2.18
C THR A 122 -4.38 -22.63 2.88
N ASN A 123 -3.50 -22.96 3.83
CA ASN A 123 -3.73 -24.05 4.77
C ASN A 123 -4.23 -23.55 6.14
N GLY A 124 -4.36 -22.23 6.34
CA GLY A 124 -4.82 -21.61 7.58
C GLY A 124 -6.31 -21.33 7.56
N LEU A 125 -7.06 -21.91 8.50
CA LEU A 125 -8.50 -21.70 8.61
C LEU A 125 -8.86 -20.22 8.90
N GLU A 126 -8.07 -19.56 9.75
CA GLU A 126 -8.27 -18.15 10.12
C GLU A 126 -8.03 -17.20 8.93
N VAL A 127 -7.02 -17.50 8.10
CA VAL A 127 -6.72 -16.74 6.87
C VAL A 127 -7.87 -16.89 5.88
N ALA A 128 -8.31 -18.13 5.64
CA ALA A 128 -9.43 -18.41 4.75
C ALA A 128 -10.71 -17.69 5.21
N HIS A 129 -11.01 -17.74 6.51
CA HIS A 129 -12.18 -17.09 7.07
C HIS A 129 -12.13 -15.56 6.94
N ALA A 130 -10.98 -14.95 7.21
CA ALA A 130 -10.81 -13.49 7.14
C ALA A 130 -11.00 -12.96 5.70
N LEU A 131 -10.48 -13.68 4.70
CA LEU A 131 -10.51 -13.23 3.30
C LEU A 131 -11.80 -13.59 2.55
N ALA A 132 -12.55 -14.60 3.02
CA ALA A 132 -13.81 -15.02 2.42
C ALA A 132 -14.91 -13.92 2.40
N GLY A 133 -14.73 -12.84 3.16
CA GLY A 133 -15.64 -11.69 3.15
C GLY A 133 -15.58 -10.83 1.89
N ASN A 134 -14.52 -10.93 1.07
CA ASN A 134 -14.42 -10.21 -0.19
C ASN A 134 -14.98 -11.08 -1.34
N PRO A 135 -16.10 -10.70 -1.98
CA PRO A 135 -16.74 -11.53 -3.01
C PRO A 135 -15.95 -11.61 -4.32
N THR A 136 -14.93 -10.77 -4.51
CA THR A 136 -14.04 -10.84 -5.68
C THR A 136 -12.93 -11.88 -5.53
N HIS A 137 -12.66 -12.35 -4.31
CA HIS A 137 -11.61 -13.34 -4.07
C HIS A 137 -12.12 -14.76 -4.29
N THR A 138 -11.28 -15.60 -4.87
CA THR A 138 -11.44 -17.06 -4.85
C THR A 138 -10.56 -17.63 -3.75
N ILE A 139 -11.17 -18.21 -2.71
CA ILE A 139 -10.44 -18.79 -1.58
C ILE A 139 -10.39 -20.32 -1.71
N ILE A 140 -9.18 -20.87 -1.81
CA ILE A 140 -8.89 -22.30 -1.84
C ILE A 140 -8.27 -22.70 -0.49
N LEU A 141 -9.10 -23.23 0.41
CA LEU A 141 -8.61 -23.86 1.64
C LEU A 141 -8.15 -25.28 1.33
N VAL A 142 -6.85 -25.53 1.47
CA VAL A 142 -6.26 -26.85 1.22
C VAL A 142 -6.87 -27.88 2.18
N GLY A 143 -7.33 -29.02 1.65
CA GLY A 143 -7.97 -30.09 2.43
C GLY A 143 -6.96 -31.02 3.13
N GLY A 144 -7.38 -31.74 4.16
CA GLY A 144 -6.49 -32.61 4.94
C GLY A 144 -6.87 -32.72 6.41
N ALA A 145 -5.89 -33.04 7.26
CA ALA A 145 -6.08 -33.13 8.70
C ALA A 145 -5.98 -31.73 9.34
N LEU A 146 -7.01 -31.29 10.06
CA LEU A 146 -7.00 -30.03 10.79
C LEU A 146 -6.28 -30.19 12.14
N ARG A 147 -5.23 -29.42 12.33
CA ARG A 147 -4.48 -29.35 13.58
C ARG A 147 -5.09 -28.30 14.52
N ALA A 148 -5.42 -28.74 15.74
CA ALA A 148 -6.21 -27.96 16.70
C ALA A 148 -5.48 -26.74 17.29
N ASP A 149 -4.16 -26.80 17.48
CA ASP A 149 -3.35 -25.77 18.14
C ASP A 149 -2.88 -24.63 17.18
N GLY A 150 -2.86 -24.91 15.87
CA GLY A 150 -2.49 -23.96 14.82
C GLY A 150 -3.63 -23.52 13.91
N LEU A 151 -4.80 -24.17 13.99
CA LEU A 151 -5.90 -24.01 13.02
C LEU A 151 -5.42 -24.16 11.58
N ALA A 152 -4.52 -25.13 11.38
CA ALA A 152 -3.81 -25.38 10.14
C ALA A 152 -4.19 -26.76 9.58
N VAL A 153 -4.49 -26.83 8.29
CA VAL A 153 -4.71 -28.09 7.58
C VAL A 153 -3.38 -28.61 7.06
N VAL A 154 -3.09 -29.89 7.31
CA VAL A 154 -1.82 -30.53 6.95
C VAL A 154 -2.01 -32.00 6.52
N GLY A 155 -0.92 -32.62 6.08
CA GLY A 155 -0.83 -34.04 5.77
C GLY A 155 -0.91 -34.37 4.27
N PRO A 156 -0.86 -35.66 3.89
CA PRO A 156 -0.64 -36.06 2.50
C PRO A 156 -1.69 -35.58 1.49
N LEU A 157 -2.94 -35.37 1.94
CA LEU A 157 -3.98 -34.81 1.08
C LEU A 157 -3.67 -33.36 0.70
N SER A 158 -3.22 -32.57 1.69
CA SER A 158 -2.86 -31.17 1.46
C SER A 158 -1.65 -31.02 0.54
N GLU A 159 -0.66 -31.90 0.69
CA GLU A 159 0.52 -31.94 -0.16
C GLU A 159 0.16 -32.26 -1.63
N LYS A 160 -0.75 -33.21 -1.86
CA LYS A 160 -1.23 -33.57 -3.20
C LYS A 160 -2.05 -32.47 -3.85
N THR A 161 -2.87 -31.75 -3.11
CA THR A 161 -3.59 -30.60 -3.67
C THR A 161 -2.62 -29.55 -4.19
N LEU A 162 -1.49 -29.33 -3.50
CA LEU A 162 -0.48 -28.38 -3.96
C LEU A 162 0.23 -28.83 -5.26
N ASP A 163 0.30 -30.13 -5.56
CA ASP A 163 0.87 -30.63 -6.83
C ASP A 163 0.11 -30.16 -8.07
N GLU A 164 -1.18 -29.85 -7.93
CA GLU A 164 -2.06 -29.46 -9.04
C GLU A 164 -2.18 -27.93 -9.19
N LEU A 165 -1.46 -27.17 -8.36
CA LEU A 165 -1.56 -25.72 -8.29
C LEU A 165 -0.24 -25.06 -8.70
N HIS A 166 -0.36 -23.92 -9.37
CA HIS A 166 0.75 -23.01 -9.63
C HIS A 166 0.48 -21.71 -8.88
N VAL A 167 1.41 -21.35 -7.99
CA VAL A 167 1.29 -20.17 -7.14
C VAL A 167 2.29 -19.14 -7.61
N ARG A 168 1.83 -17.93 -7.93
CA ARG A 168 2.76 -16.85 -8.29
C ARG A 168 3.59 -16.41 -7.08
N LYS A 169 2.92 -16.06 -5.97
CA LYS A 169 3.59 -15.57 -4.75
C LYS A 169 3.20 -16.39 -3.53
N ALA A 170 4.17 -16.99 -2.84
CA ALA A 170 3.96 -17.64 -1.55
C ALA A 170 4.50 -16.79 -0.41
N PHE A 171 3.62 -16.42 0.51
CA PHE A 171 3.96 -15.76 1.77
C PHE A 171 3.97 -16.80 2.89
N VAL A 172 5.15 -17.04 3.44
CA VAL A 172 5.39 -18.11 4.41
C VAL A 172 6.18 -17.55 5.59
N SER A 173 5.89 -18.02 6.80
CA SER A 173 6.70 -17.71 7.99
C SER A 173 7.44 -18.95 8.48
N CYS A 174 8.29 -18.79 9.48
CA CYS A 174 9.07 -19.88 10.09
C CYS A 174 9.13 -19.73 11.61
N SER A 175 9.48 -20.82 12.30
CA SER A 175 9.74 -20.79 13.74
C SER A 175 11.16 -20.32 14.06
N GLY A 176 12.12 -20.58 13.15
CA GLY A 176 13.46 -20.01 13.19
C GLY A 176 14.09 -19.89 11.80
N LEU A 177 14.94 -18.86 11.62
CA LEU A 177 15.73 -18.61 10.41
C LEU A 177 17.19 -18.39 10.79
N SER A 178 18.09 -19.13 10.13
CA SER A 178 19.54 -19.01 10.26
C SER A 178 20.20 -19.26 8.90
N THR A 179 21.48 -18.89 8.74
CA THR A 179 22.22 -19.19 7.50
C THR A 179 22.35 -20.69 7.23
N ARG A 180 22.50 -21.49 8.30
CA ARG A 180 22.42 -22.96 8.27
C ARG A 180 21.73 -23.44 9.56
N PRO A 181 20.67 -24.28 9.47
CA PRO A 181 20.23 -25.02 8.28
C PRO A 181 19.26 -24.27 7.34
N GLY A 182 18.96 -22.99 7.59
CA GLY A 182 17.97 -22.23 6.82
C GLY A 182 16.70 -21.95 7.61
N LEU A 183 15.55 -22.14 6.96
CA LEU A 183 14.24 -22.01 7.56
C LEU A 183 13.82 -23.29 8.26
N THR A 184 13.34 -23.13 9.49
CA THR A 184 12.97 -24.25 10.38
C THR A 184 11.57 -24.11 10.94
N GLU A 185 10.98 -25.25 11.27
CA GLU A 185 9.65 -25.39 11.86
C GLU A 185 9.67 -26.41 13.01
N ILE A 186 8.67 -26.33 13.89
CA ILE A 186 8.54 -27.22 15.05
C ILE A 186 7.85 -28.54 14.67
N TRP A 187 6.91 -28.49 13.73
CA TRP A 187 6.01 -29.60 13.38
C TRP A 187 6.34 -30.20 12.01
N VAL A 188 6.43 -31.54 11.94
CA VAL A 188 6.86 -32.27 10.73
C VAL A 188 5.93 -31.99 9.57
N GLU A 189 4.62 -32.02 9.84
CA GLU A 189 3.60 -31.87 8.83
C GLU A 189 3.54 -30.44 8.27
N GLU A 190 3.79 -29.41 9.09
CA GLU A 190 3.92 -28.04 8.61
C GLU A 190 5.21 -27.82 7.83
N ALA A 191 6.33 -28.40 8.28
CA ALA A 191 7.59 -28.37 7.55
C ALA A 191 7.42 -28.96 6.15
N ARG A 192 6.81 -30.15 6.02
CA ARG A 192 6.58 -30.82 4.73
C ARG A 192 5.69 -30.00 3.80
N LEU A 193 4.60 -29.45 4.32
CA LEU A 193 3.72 -28.59 3.53
C LEU A 193 4.47 -27.36 3.02
N LYS A 194 5.23 -26.67 3.89
CA LYS A 194 6.01 -25.49 3.49
C LYS A 194 7.11 -25.83 2.48
N SER A 195 7.82 -26.95 2.64
CA SER A 195 8.74 -27.45 1.62
C SER A 195 8.04 -27.65 0.29
N LYS A 196 6.79 -28.14 0.29
CA LYS A 196 6.02 -28.33 -0.93
C LYS A 196 5.60 -27.01 -1.57
N VAL A 197 5.15 -26.05 -0.77
CA VAL A 197 4.84 -24.68 -1.22
C VAL A 197 6.05 -24.05 -1.91
N PHE A 198 7.25 -24.21 -1.34
CA PHE A 198 8.49 -23.70 -1.94
C PHE A 198 8.84 -24.34 -3.30
N GLN A 199 8.30 -25.51 -3.62
CA GLN A 199 8.51 -26.17 -4.93
C GLN A 199 7.55 -25.68 -6.01
N VAL A 200 6.36 -25.21 -5.64
CA VAL A 200 5.27 -24.86 -6.58
C VAL A 200 5.07 -23.35 -6.76
N ALA A 201 5.74 -22.54 -5.94
CA ALA A 201 5.66 -21.09 -5.96
C ALA A 201 6.81 -20.47 -6.77
N ASP A 202 6.52 -19.45 -7.60
CA ASP A 202 7.53 -18.70 -8.35
C ASP A 202 8.33 -17.74 -7.46
N GLU A 203 7.62 -17.05 -6.55
CA GLU A 203 8.20 -16.15 -5.56
C GLU A 203 7.94 -16.69 -4.14
N ARG A 204 9.03 -16.87 -3.37
CA ARG A 204 8.99 -17.44 -2.02
C ARG A 204 9.38 -16.36 -1.01
N ILE A 205 8.37 -15.63 -0.54
CA ILE A 205 8.51 -14.45 0.30
C ILE A 205 8.37 -14.86 1.77
N VAL A 206 9.45 -14.68 2.52
CA VAL A 206 9.54 -15.12 3.91
C VAL A 206 9.21 -13.94 4.83
N LEU A 207 8.20 -14.08 5.67
CA LEU A 207 7.80 -13.07 6.65
C LEU A 207 8.24 -13.51 8.05
N ALA A 208 9.24 -12.84 8.62
CA ALA A 208 9.80 -13.23 9.91
C ALA A 208 10.17 -12.00 10.74
N ASP A 209 9.56 -11.84 11.93
CA ASP A 209 10.00 -10.83 12.88
C ASP A 209 11.36 -11.19 13.51
N ALA A 210 12.04 -10.20 14.06
CA ALA A 210 13.41 -10.32 14.57
C ALA A 210 13.59 -11.42 15.62
N SER A 211 12.52 -11.82 16.33
CA SER A 211 12.59 -12.93 17.29
C SER A 211 12.86 -14.29 16.64
N LYS A 212 12.66 -14.42 15.33
CA LYS A 212 12.87 -15.64 14.53
C LYS A 212 14.27 -15.74 13.93
N LEU A 213 14.92 -14.59 13.78
CA LEU A 213 16.24 -14.47 13.17
C LEU A 213 17.35 -14.96 14.13
N GLY A 214 18.25 -15.78 13.60
CA GLY A 214 19.32 -16.44 14.36
C GLY A 214 18.86 -17.66 15.16
N ARG A 215 17.62 -18.12 14.99
CA ARG A 215 17.08 -19.30 15.67
C ARG A 215 17.05 -20.52 14.75
N VAL A 216 17.18 -21.69 15.37
CA VAL A 216 17.07 -22.99 14.73
C VAL A 216 16.09 -23.83 15.52
N ASP A 217 14.98 -24.21 14.90
CA ASP A 217 14.01 -25.15 15.44
C ASP A 217 14.22 -26.56 14.89
N PHE A 218 13.39 -27.50 15.34
CA PHE A 218 13.61 -28.93 15.21
C PHE A 218 13.73 -29.45 13.76
N ILE A 219 12.98 -28.86 12.81
CA ILE A 219 12.81 -29.43 11.47
C ILE A 219 13.14 -28.38 10.40
N PRO A 220 14.24 -28.54 9.64
CA PRO A 220 14.49 -27.70 8.48
C PRO A 220 13.52 -28.04 7.35
N PHE A 221 12.99 -27.02 6.67
CA PHE A 221 12.08 -27.21 5.53
C PHE A 221 12.55 -26.53 4.25
N ALA A 222 13.41 -25.52 4.34
CA ALA A 222 14.02 -24.86 3.20
C ALA A 222 15.38 -24.27 3.59
N SER A 223 16.33 -24.29 2.66
CA SER A 223 17.56 -23.50 2.78
C SER A 223 17.28 -22.03 2.45
N ILE A 224 18.18 -21.14 2.86
CA ILE A 224 18.07 -19.71 2.51
C ILE A 224 18.07 -19.50 0.99
N ASP A 225 18.78 -20.32 0.22
CA ASP A 225 18.90 -20.20 -1.24
C ASP A 225 17.59 -20.46 -1.99
N GLN A 226 16.61 -21.04 -1.31
CA GLN A 226 15.30 -21.28 -1.88
C GLN A 226 14.32 -20.12 -1.65
N MET A 227 14.63 -19.14 -0.79
CA MET A 227 13.78 -17.96 -0.64
C MET A 227 14.07 -16.95 -1.75
N THR A 228 13.06 -16.19 -2.16
CA THR A 228 13.23 -15.07 -3.09
C THR A 228 13.51 -13.78 -2.33
N HIS A 229 12.86 -13.61 -1.19
CA HIS A 229 12.87 -12.36 -0.43
C HIS A 229 12.60 -12.61 1.06
N LEU A 230 13.28 -11.86 1.94
CA LEU A 230 13.03 -11.86 3.37
C LEU A 230 12.45 -10.51 3.79
N VAL A 231 11.32 -10.52 4.50
CA VAL A 231 10.73 -9.33 5.13
C VAL A 231 10.79 -9.48 6.65
N THR A 232 11.42 -8.51 7.32
CA THR A 232 11.63 -8.49 8.77
C THR A 232 11.42 -7.09 9.36
N ASP A 233 11.46 -6.95 10.68
CA ASP A 233 11.43 -5.65 11.35
C ASP A 233 12.83 -5.12 11.72
N SER A 234 12.89 -3.85 12.12
CA SER A 234 14.11 -3.10 12.42
C SER A 234 14.94 -3.62 13.61
N ASN A 235 14.44 -4.56 14.40
CA ASN A 235 15.21 -5.21 15.47
C ASN A 235 16.05 -6.40 14.96
N ALA A 236 16.02 -6.69 13.66
CA ALA A 236 16.80 -7.75 13.04
C ALA A 236 18.32 -7.57 13.29
N PRO A 237 19.07 -8.62 13.66
CA PRO A 237 20.51 -8.53 13.88
C PRO A 237 21.26 -8.13 12.59
N PRO A 238 21.98 -6.99 12.56
CA PRO A 238 22.63 -6.51 11.33
C PRO A 238 23.61 -7.52 10.72
N ALA A 239 24.36 -8.24 11.56
CA ALA A 239 25.30 -9.27 11.11
C ALA A 239 24.62 -10.37 10.30
N LEU A 240 23.42 -10.82 10.73
CA LEU A 240 22.68 -11.85 10.02
C LEU A 240 22.08 -11.31 8.72
N LEU A 241 21.62 -10.05 8.69
CA LEU A 241 21.17 -9.42 7.45
C LEU A 241 22.30 -9.39 6.41
N GLU A 242 23.50 -8.99 6.81
CA GLU A 242 24.67 -8.99 5.94
C GLU A 242 25.05 -10.39 5.44
N GLU A 243 24.95 -11.41 6.30
CA GLU A 243 25.16 -12.80 5.88
C GLU A 243 24.15 -13.26 4.83
N ILE A 244 22.87 -12.93 5.01
CA ILE A 244 21.79 -13.25 4.06
C ILE A 244 21.99 -12.49 2.74
N ARG A 245 22.38 -11.21 2.80
CA ARG A 245 22.71 -10.41 1.61
C ARG A 245 23.88 -11.00 0.83
N ARG A 246 24.93 -11.46 1.51
CA ARG A 246 26.09 -12.14 0.89
C ARG A 246 25.75 -13.50 0.30
N ALA A 247 24.69 -14.13 0.78
CA ALA A 247 24.12 -15.33 0.15
C ALA A 247 23.27 -15.02 -1.10
N GLY A 248 23.18 -13.74 -1.52
CA GLY A 248 22.53 -13.34 -2.76
C GLY A 248 21.05 -12.98 -2.60
N HIS A 249 20.55 -12.80 -1.38
CA HIS A 249 19.13 -12.56 -1.12
C HIS A 249 18.83 -11.09 -0.84
N SER A 250 17.69 -10.64 -1.37
CA SER A 250 17.13 -9.33 -1.07
C SER A 250 16.36 -9.35 0.26
N ILE A 251 16.42 -8.25 1.00
CA ILE A 251 15.83 -8.15 2.33
C ILE A 251 15.07 -6.84 2.45
N THR A 252 13.83 -6.89 2.91
CA THR A 252 13.09 -5.70 3.35
C THR A 252 13.04 -5.64 4.88
N VAL A 253 13.38 -4.47 5.43
CA VAL A 253 13.34 -4.17 6.85
C VAL A 253 12.27 -3.11 7.12
N CYS A 254 11.16 -3.51 7.77
CA CYS A 254 10.03 -2.67 8.12
C CYS A 254 10.23 -2.03 9.52
N GLY A 255 10.77 -0.82 9.54
CA GLY A 255 10.83 0.04 10.73
C GLY A 255 9.50 0.72 11.03
N GLU A 256 9.43 1.49 12.13
CA GLU A 256 8.20 2.19 12.54
C GLU A 256 7.77 3.28 11.55
N THR A 257 8.74 3.98 10.99
CA THR A 257 8.54 5.15 10.11
C THR A 257 9.32 5.05 8.79
N THR A 258 10.03 3.93 8.59
CA THR A 258 10.83 3.71 7.38
C THR A 258 10.77 2.25 6.96
N VAL A 259 10.90 2.01 5.67
CA VAL A 259 11.11 0.68 5.09
C VAL A 259 12.45 0.71 4.37
N SER A 260 13.31 -0.26 4.63
CA SER A 260 14.60 -0.37 3.94
C SER A 260 14.65 -1.62 3.09
N SER A 261 14.76 -1.45 1.78
CA SER A 261 14.95 -2.53 0.81
C SER A 261 16.44 -2.65 0.54
N LEU A 262 17.03 -3.74 1.01
CA LEU A 262 18.44 -4.04 0.92
C LEU A 262 18.70 -4.97 -0.25
N ALA A 263 19.51 -4.53 -1.20
CA ALA A 263 19.86 -5.32 -2.36
C ALA A 263 20.81 -6.48 -1.98
N PRO A 264 20.80 -7.60 -2.74
CA PRO A 264 21.81 -8.64 -2.62
C PRO A 264 23.23 -8.04 -2.67
N TYR A 265 24.14 -8.52 -1.84
CA TYR A 265 25.52 -8.04 -1.89
C TYR A 265 26.23 -8.60 -3.12
N GLN A 266 26.81 -7.70 -3.93
CA GLN A 266 27.58 -8.04 -5.13
C GLN A 266 28.93 -7.34 -5.06
N THR A 267 30.04 -8.09 -5.16
CA THR A 267 31.40 -7.54 -4.98
C THR A 267 31.87 -6.66 -6.13
N ASP A 268 31.30 -6.84 -7.32
CA ASP A 268 31.81 -6.26 -8.57
C ASP A 268 31.00 -5.03 -9.03
N VAL A 269 30.05 -4.58 -8.23
CA VAL A 269 29.15 -3.45 -8.55
C VAL A 269 29.19 -2.42 -7.42
N THR A 270 29.26 -1.14 -7.78
CA THR A 270 29.10 -0.06 -6.80
C THR A 270 27.68 -0.09 -6.23
N HIS A 271 27.59 -0.24 -4.91
CA HIS A 271 26.33 -0.19 -4.17
C HIS A 271 26.06 1.23 -3.71
N TYR A 272 24.83 1.70 -3.93
CA TYR A 272 24.38 3.03 -3.52
C TYR A 272 23.28 2.94 -2.48
N ARG A 273 23.23 3.89 -1.56
CA ARG A 273 22.13 4.06 -0.62
C ARG A 273 21.29 5.26 -1.02
N ILE A 274 20.05 5.03 -1.44
CA ILE A 274 19.14 6.09 -1.85
C ILE A 274 18.03 6.25 -0.80
N GLY A 275 17.83 7.47 -0.32
CA GLY A 275 16.66 7.82 0.48
C GLY A 275 15.50 8.22 -0.41
N PHE A 276 14.31 7.71 -0.17
CA PHE A 276 13.07 8.22 -0.75
C PHE A 276 12.13 8.70 0.36
N ALA A 277 11.96 10.01 0.46
CA ALA A 277 11.00 10.63 1.35
C ALA A 277 9.69 10.83 0.59
N ASN A 278 8.78 9.86 0.73
CA ASN A 278 7.48 9.89 0.08
C ASN A 278 6.58 10.92 0.77
N MET A 279 5.74 11.60 0.00
CA MET A 279 4.84 12.63 0.53
C MET A 279 3.80 12.05 1.49
N SER A 280 3.18 10.92 1.11
CA SER A 280 2.13 10.27 1.88
C SER A 280 1.91 8.83 1.44
N GLU A 281 1.72 7.91 2.39
CA GLU A 281 1.20 6.56 2.10
C GLU A 281 -0.34 6.50 2.02
N GLU A 282 -1.03 7.62 2.23
CA GLU A 282 -2.50 7.70 2.15
C GLU A 282 -3.00 8.19 0.78
N ILE A 283 -2.11 8.73 -0.05
CA ILE A 283 -2.44 9.25 -1.39
C ILE A 283 -2.08 8.20 -2.45
N PRO A 284 -3.04 7.68 -3.23
CA PRO A 284 -2.78 6.63 -4.23
C PRO A 284 -1.67 6.97 -5.23
N PHE A 285 -1.59 8.22 -5.68
CA PHE A 285 -0.54 8.69 -6.59
C PHE A 285 0.87 8.49 -5.99
N CYS A 286 1.06 8.88 -4.74
CA CYS A 286 2.34 8.75 -4.03
C CYS A 286 2.70 7.28 -3.78
N VAL A 287 1.70 6.45 -3.50
CA VAL A 287 1.87 5.00 -3.37
C VAL A 287 2.30 4.37 -4.70
N ASP A 288 1.70 4.78 -5.82
CA ASP A 288 2.07 4.29 -7.15
C ASP A 288 3.53 4.69 -7.51
N VAL A 289 3.95 5.93 -7.18
CA VAL A 289 5.35 6.37 -7.32
C VAL A 289 6.30 5.52 -6.48
N ARG A 290 5.96 5.27 -5.21
CA ARG A 290 6.76 4.41 -4.32
C ARG A 290 6.92 3.01 -4.90
N HIS A 291 5.82 2.37 -5.30
CA HIS A 291 5.84 1.01 -5.84
C HIS A 291 6.71 0.92 -7.09
N GLY A 292 6.55 1.85 -8.03
CA GLY A 292 7.40 1.90 -9.21
C GLY A 292 8.88 2.04 -8.86
N LEU A 293 9.21 2.86 -7.84
CA LEU A 293 10.58 3.04 -7.37
C LEU A 293 11.16 1.77 -6.73
N GLU A 294 10.40 1.10 -5.87
CA GLU A 294 10.81 -0.17 -5.25
C GLU A 294 11.09 -1.25 -6.32
N GLN A 295 10.22 -1.37 -7.32
CA GLN A 295 10.39 -2.29 -8.44
C GLN A 295 11.65 -1.95 -9.27
N ALA A 296 11.85 -0.68 -9.59
CA ALA A 296 13.01 -0.23 -10.36
C ALA A 296 14.34 -0.44 -9.61
N VAL A 297 14.35 -0.23 -8.28
CA VAL A 297 15.51 -0.51 -7.43
C VAL A 297 15.82 -2.00 -7.39
N GLN A 298 14.79 -2.84 -7.25
CA GLN A 298 14.96 -4.29 -7.29
C GLN A 298 15.56 -4.75 -8.63
N ALA A 299 15.10 -4.18 -9.74
CA ALA A 299 15.63 -4.46 -11.08
C ALA A 299 17.08 -3.99 -11.25
N ALA A 300 17.46 -2.84 -10.65
CA ALA A 300 18.83 -2.34 -10.69
C ALA A 300 19.80 -3.23 -9.88
N GLY A 301 19.35 -3.80 -8.77
CA GLY A 301 20.09 -4.82 -8.01
C GLY A 301 21.31 -4.33 -7.23
N ASN A 302 21.61 -3.02 -7.26
CA ASN A 302 22.76 -2.41 -6.59
C ASN A 302 22.40 -1.17 -5.76
N ILE A 303 21.14 -1.03 -5.36
CA ILE A 303 20.64 0.11 -4.59
C ILE A 303 20.00 -0.40 -3.30
N ASP A 304 20.46 0.13 -2.16
CA ASP A 304 19.78 0.06 -0.88
C ASP A 304 18.81 1.24 -0.78
N LEU A 305 17.52 0.98 -0.93
CA LEU A 305 16.48 2.01 -0.86
C LEU A 305 15.97 2.15 0.57
N ILE A 306 15.94 3.38 1.08
CA ILE A 306 15.33 3.71 2.36
C ILE A 306 14.10 4.58 2.09
N VAL A 307 12.93 3.98 2.17
CA VAL A 307 11.66 4.67 2.03
C VAL A 307 11.22 5.22 3.39
N ALA A 308 10.75 6.46 3.40
CA ALA A 308 10.15 7.12 4.56
C ALA A 308 8.86 7.82 4.14
N ASP A 309 7.91 7.92 5.07
CA ASP A 309 6.65 8.65 4.85
C ASP A 309 6.69 10.00 5.57
N ASN A 310 6.54 11.08 4.80
CA ASN A 310 6.44 12.45 5.29
C ASN A 310 5.07 12.75 5.92
N GLN A 311 4.06 11.89 5.71
CA GLN A 311 2.72 11.99 6.30
C GLN A 311 2.04 13.35 6.03
N LEU A 312 2.31 13.94 4.87
CA LEU A 312 1.86 15.30 4.49
C LEU A 312 2.23 16.38 5.53
N SER A 313 3.28 16.16 6.32
CA SER A 313 3.70 17.06 7.38
C SER A 313 5.11 17.56 7.16
N GLY A 314 5.27 18.88 7.09
CA GLY A 314 6.57 19.53 6.98
C GLY A 314 7.51 19.22 8.15
N GLU A 315 6.97 19.13 9.36
CA GLU A 315 7.75 18.78 10.57
C GLU A 315 8.25 17.33 10.51
N VAL A 316 7.38 16.41 10.07
CA VAL A 316 7.74 15.00 9.89
C VAL A 316 8.80 14.89 8.79
N ALA A 317 8.66 15.62 7.68
CA ALA A 317 9.62 15.62 6.59
C ALA A 317 11.01 16.12 7.00
N LEU A 318 11.11 17.17 7.83
CA LEU A 318 12.40 17.58 8.40
C LEU A 318 13.03 16.48 9.25
N SER A 319 12.21 15.79 10.05
CA SER A 319 12.66 14.67 10.86
C SER A 319 13.06 13.46 9.99
N VAL A 320 12.39 13.23 8.86
CA VAL A 320 12.75 12.23 7.85
C VAL A 320 14.11 12.58 7.26
N ALA A 321 14.33 13.82 6.83
CA ALA A 321 15.61 14.27 6.28
C ALA A 321 16.77 14.03 7.25
N ASP A 322 16.60 14.35 8.54
CA ASP A 322 17.60 14.07 9.58
C ASP A 322 17.90 12.58 9.74
N ARG A 323 16.87 11.73 9.64
CA ARG A 323 17.06 10.27 9.68
C ARG A 323 17.81 9.76 8.44
N LEU A 324 17.47 10.24 7.25
CA LEU A 324 18.15 9.85 6.02
C LEU A 324 19.63 10.25 6.04
N LEU A 325 19.95 11.44 6.55
CA LEU A 325 21.34 11.87 6.78
C LEU A 325 22.09 10.95 7.75
N ALA A 326 21.47 10.63 8.89
CA ALA A 326 22.06 9.73 9.87
C ALA A 326 22.28 8.31 9.33
N ARG A 327 21.51 7.92 8.30
CA ARG A 327 21.67 6.66 7.57
C ARG A 327 22.73 6.74 6.46
N GLY A 328 23.37 7.88 6.22
CA GLY A 328 24.44 8.03 5.24
C GLY A 328 24.00 7.66 3.82
N VAL A 329 22.87 8.22 3.39
CA VAL A 329 22.40 8.13 1.99
C VAL A 329 23.36 8.86 1.05
N ASP A 330 23.56 8.32 -0.15
CA ASP A 330 24.36 8.92 -1.22
C ASP A 330 23.54 9.90 -2.07
N LEU A 331 22.22 9.76 -2.09
CA LEU A 331 21.27 10.63 -2.80
C LEU A 331 19.90 10.57 -2.10
N VAL A 332 19.15 11.66 -2.16
CA VAL A 332 17.75 11.71 -1.71
C VAL A 332 16.79 12.05 -2.84
N ILE A 333 15.72 11.28 -2.95
CA ILE A 333 14.53 11.58 -3.71
C ILE A 333 13.50 12.12 -2.71
N GLU A 334 13.17 13.41 -2.82
CA GLU A 334 12.30 14.11 -1.86
C GLU A 334 10.96 14.45 -2.52
N TYR A 335 9.85 14.08 -1.87
CA TYR A 335 8.51 14.45 -2.28
C TYR A 335 7.78 15.17 -1.13
N GLN A 336 7.70 16.49 -1.23
CA GLN A 336 7.10 17.38 -0.21
C GLN A 336 6.60 18.68 -0.86
N LEU A 337 5.45 19.18 -0.41
CA LEU A 337 4.75 20.35 -0.98
C LEU A 337 5.06 21.68 -0.28
N ASP A 338 5.62 21.66 0.93
CA ASP A 338 5.87 22.90 1.68
C ASP A 338 7.19 23.54 1.25
N ASP A 339 7.11 24.62 0.45
CA ASP A 339 8.24 25.43 -0.02
C ASP A 339 9.24 25.84 1.08
N ARG A 340 8.74 26.18 2.28
CA ARG A 340 9.59 26.62 3.39
C ARG A 340 10.37 25.45 3.95
N VAL A 341 9.71 24.31 4.09
CA VAL A 341 10.33 23.07 4.52
C VAL A 341 11.32 22.57 3.48
N ASN A 342 10.97 22.63 2.20
CA ASN A 342 11.83 22.28 1.07
C ASN A 342 13.15 23.08 1.10
N SER A 343 13.11 24.37 1.44
CA SER A 343 14.32 25.18 1.61
C SER A 343 15.22 24.70 2.76
N LEU A 344 14.64 24.22 3.85
CA LEU A 344 15.37 23.68 5.00
C LEU A 344 15.95 22.29 4.71
N ILE A 345 15.19 21.43 4.02
CA ILE A 345 15.65 20.12 3.56
C ILE A 345 16.83 20.29 2.59
N ALA A 346 16.71 21.20 1.62
CA ALA A 346 17.79 21.51 0.68
C ALA A 346 19.08 21.90 1.40
N ALA A 347 18.99 22.81 2.37
CA ALA A 347 20.15 23.27 3.13
C ALA A 347 20.86 22.12 3.86
N LYS A 348 20.10 21.19 4.46
CA LYS A 348 20.66 20.04 5.19
C LYS A 348 21.48 19.13 4.27
N PHE A 349 20.92 18.71 3.13
CA PHE A 349 21.60 17.80 2.21
C PHE A 349 22.73 18.48 1.43
N GLN A 350 22.58 19.75 1.05
CA GLN A 350 23.65 20.52 0.41
C GLN A 350 24.87 20.68 1.33
N GLN A 351 24.66 20.95 2.63
CA GLN A 351 25.76 21.00 3.62
C GLN A 351 26.48 19.66 3.77
N ALA A 352 25.78 18.55 3.57
CA ALA A 352 26.34 17.20 3.58
C ALA A 352 26.94 16.76 2.23
N GLY A 353 26.82 17.57 1.18
CA GLY A 353 27.27 17.21 -0.18
C GLY A 353 26.44 16.11 -0.84
N ILE A 354 25.19 15.92 -0.41
CA ILE A 354 24.29 14.88 -0.90
C ILE A 354 23.34 15.49 -1.95
N PRO A 355 23.30 14.97 -3.19
CA PRO A 355 22.39 15.43 -4.22
C PRO A 355 20.92 15.11 -3.89
N ILE A 356 20.02 15.95 -4.40
CA ILE A 356 18.57 15.83 -4.23
C ILE A 356 17.90 15.75 -5.60
N ILE A 357 16.97 14.81 -5.75
CA ILE A 357 15.95 14.81 -6.79
C ILE A 357 14.63 15.21 -6.13
N ALA A 358 14.00 16.27 -6.62
CA ALA A 358 12.72 16.76 -6.10
C ALA A 358 11.58 16.26 -6.98
N VAL A 359 10.61 15.56 -6.38
CA VAL A 359 9.48 14.94 -7.09
C VAL A 359 8.27 15.86 -7.07
N ASP A 360 7.80 16.22 -8.26
CA ASP A 360 6.61 17.03 -8.57
C ASP A 360 6.54 18.45 -7.98
N ASP A 361 7.25 18.72 -6.88
CA ASP A 361 7.42 20.06 -6.28
C ASP A 361 8.90 20.47 -6.31
N PRO A 362 9.26 21.63 -6.87
CA PRO A 362 10.64 22.01 -7.10
C PRO A 362 11.35 22.45 -5.80
N ILE A 363 12.53 21.86 -5.55
CA ILE A 363 13.42 22.27 -4.47
C ILE A 363 14.61 23.06 -5.05
N VAL A 364 14.89 24.24 -4.51
CA VAL A 364 16.00 25.08 -4.98
C VAL A 364 17.34 24.35 -4.81
N GLY A 365 18.06 24.17 -5.92
CA GLY A 365 19.34 23.45 -5.95
C GLY A 365 19.22 21.93 -6.05
N ALA A 366 18.00 21.38 -6.18
CA ALA A 366 17.76 20.00 -6.54
C ALA A 366 17.53 19.83 -8.05
N THR A 367 17.64 18.60 -8.54
CA THR A 367 17.16 18.24 -9.88
C THR A 367 15.66 17.97 -9.80
N TYR A 368 14.84 18.66 -10.61
CA TYR A 368 13.40 18.42 -10.65
C TYR A 368 13.07 17.15 -11.44
N PHE A 369 12.15 16.34 -10.95
CA PHE A 369 11.54 15.23 -11.66
C PHE A 369 10.01 15.27 -11.49
N GLY A 370 9.25 15.13 -12.58
CA GLY A 370 7.80 15.03 -12.46
C GLY A 370 7.02 15.39 -13.71
N VAL A 371 5.82 15.90 -13.51
CA VAL A 371 4.90 16.30 -14.58
C VAL A 371 5.38 17.58 -15.28
N ASP A 372 5.41 17.57 -16.62
CA ASP A 372 5.43 18.82 -17.41
C ASP A 372 4.02 19.42 -17.38
N ASN A 373 3.75 20.19 -16.32
CA ASN A 373 2.41 20.67 -15.99
C ASN A 373 1.79 21.49 -17.13
N TYR A 374 2.56 22.39 -17.76
CA TYR A 374 2.05 23.20 -18.86
C TYR A 374 1.70 22.31 -20.06
N ARG A 375 2.61 21.40 -20.45
CA ARG A 375 2.38 20.50 -21.59
C ARG A 375 1.18 19.58 -21.34
N ALA A 376 1.10 19.00 -20.15
CA ALA A 376 0.00 18.10 -19.79
C ALA A 376 -1.35 18.82 -19.81
N GLY A 377 -1.38 20.04 -19.28
CA GLY A 377 -2.52 20.94 -19.37
C GLY A 377 -2.91 21.24 -20.81
N TYR A 378 -1.93 21.67 -21.61
CA TYR A 378 -2.12 22.04 -23.00
C TYR A 378 -2.72 20.92 -23.85
N MET A 379 -2.29 19.67 -23.67
CA MET A 379 -2.85 18.51 -24.35
C MET A 379 -4.34 18.31 -24.06
N ALA A 380 -4.75 18.42 -22.79
CA ALA A 380 -6.16 18.31 -22.42
C ALA A 380 -6.98 19.50 -22.95
N GLY A 381 -6.41 20.71 -22.92
CA GLY A 381 -7.01 21.90 -23.50
C GLY A 381 -7.31 21.73 -25.00
N GLN A 382 -6.32 21.26 -25.77
CA GLN A 382 -6.50 20.99 -27.19
C GLN A 382 -7.58 19.94 -27.45
N ALA A 383 -7.61 18.86 -26.67
CA ALA A 383 -8.64 17.83 -26.80
C ALA A 383 -10.05 18.36 -26.51
N LEU A 384 -10.19 19.15 -25.44
CA LEU A 384 -11.45 19.83 -25.11
C LEU A 384 -11.87 20.79 -26.23
N GLY A 385 -10.94 21.60 -26.72
CA GLY A 385 -11.18 22.55 -27.80
C GLY A 385 -11.62 21.86 -29.10
N GLN A 386 -10.99 20.74 -29.46
CA GLN A 386 -11.36 19.95 -30.63
C GLN A 386 -12.75 19.33 -30.49
N TRP A 387 -13.09 18.86 -29.29
CA TRP A 387 -14.43 18.36 -29.00
C TRP A 387 -15.48 19.46 -29.15
N VAL A 388 -15.25 20.62 -28.53
CA VAL A 388 -16.14 21.80 -28.60
C VAL A 388 -16.27 22.33 -30.02
N LYS A 389 -15.19 22.32 -30.80
CA LYS A 389 -15.20 22.68 -32.23
C LYS A 389 -16.10 21.76 -33.04
N THR A 390 -16.07 20.46 -32.75
CA THR A 390 -16.82 19.44 -33.49
C THR A 390 -18.30 19.41 -33.11
N HIS A 391 -18.64 19.63 -31.83
CA HIS A 391 -20.00 19.44 -31.32
C HIS A 391 -20.77 20.74 -31.10
N TRP A 392 -20.08 21.85 -30.85
CA TRP A 392 -20.65 23.15 -30.50
C TRP A 392 -20.14 24.29 -31.41
N ASP A 393 -19.59 23.96 -32.59
CA ASP A 393 -19.01 24.90 -33.56
C ASP A 393 -17.97 25.86 -32.95
N GLY A 394 -17.25 25.40 -31.92
CA GLY A 394 -16.21 26.17 -31.24
C GLY A 394 -16.76 27.23 -30.27
N GLN A 395 -18.06 27.22 -29.98
CA GLN A 395 -18.74 28.28 -29.22
C GLN A 395 -19.41 27.70 -27.96
N PRO A 396 -18.68 27.53 -26.84
CA PRO A 396 -19.30 27.23 -25.56
C PRO A 396 -20.05 28.48 -25.03
N ASP A 397 -21.05 28.25 -24.17
CA ASP A 397 -21.70 29.34 -23.43
C ASP A 397 -20.73 29.90 -22.38
N TYR A 398 -20.10 28.99 -21.62
CA TYR A 398 -19.07 29.31 -20.63
C TYR A 398 -17.97 28.24 -20.61
N LEU A 399 -16.77 28.67 -20.27
CA LEU A 399 -15.68 27.81 -19.85
C LEU A 399 -15.56 27.88 -18.33
N LEU A 400 -15.78 26.75 -17.66
CA LEU A 400 -15.62 26.60 -16.23
C LEU A 400 -14.23 26.05 -15.93
N VAL A 401 -13.56 26.67 -14.98
CA VAL A 401 -12.19 26.35 -14.57
C VAL A 401 -12.24 25.88 -13.12
N LEU A 402 -12.11 24.57 -12.92
CA LEU A 402 -12.01 23.99 -11.58
C LEU A 402 -10.54 23.95 -11.17
N GLU A 403 -10.11 24.96 -10.42
CA GLU A 403 -8.71 25.16 -10.02
C GLU A 403 -8.49 24.97 -8.52
N GLU A 404 -7.23 24.97 -8.09
CA GLU A 404 -6.85 25.04 -6.67
C GLU A 404 -5.97 26.28 -6.50
N PRO A 405 -6.52 27.40 -5.98
CA PRO A 405 -5.79 28.67 -5.95
C PRO A 405 -4.62 28.70 -4.95
N ARG A 406 -4.51 27.71 -4.05
CA ARG A 406 -3.46 27.65 -3.02
C ARG A 406 -2.20 26.88 -3.44
N VAL A 407 -2.15 26.30 -4.64
CA VAL A 407 -1.02 25.49 -5.11
C VAL A 407 0.13 26.34 -5.66
N ALA A 408 1.33 25.76 -5.64
CA ALA A 408 2.54 26.37 -6.20
C ALA A 408 2.39 26.69 -7.71
N SER A 409 3.20 27.63 -8.18
CA SER A 409 3.16 28.17 -9.55
C SER A 409 3.31 27.10 -10.64
N LEU A 410 4.05 26.03 -10.35
CA LEU A 410 4.25 24.92 -11.29
C LEU A 410 2.93 24.20 -11.59
N THR A 411 2.12 23.95 -10.58
CA THR A 411 0.83 23.27 -10.73
C THR A 411 -0.23 24.22 -11.30
N ALA A 412 -0.13 25.53 -11.04
CA ALA A 412 -0.95 26.55 -11.70
C ALA A 412 -0.71 26.60 -13.23
N ALA A 413 0.52 26.29 -13.69
CA ALA A 413 0.84 26.20 -15.12
C ALA A 413 0.01 25.14 -15.86
N ARG A 414 -0.54 24.15 -15.15
CA ARG A 414 -1.45 23.13 -15.71
C ARG A 414 -2.77 23.71 -16.17
N ILE A 415 -3.38 24.58 -15.36
CA ILE A 415 -4.61 25.28 -15.74
C ILE A 415 -4.32 26.25 -16.89
N LEU A 416 -3.20 26.96 -16.83
CA LEU A 416 -2.78 27.85 -17.92
C LEU A 416 -2.60 27.09 -19.23
N GLY A 417 -1.93 25.94 -19.21
CA GLY A 417 -1.77 25.06 -20.37
C GLY A 417 -3.13 24.69 -20.97
N GLN A 418 -4.08 24.25 -20.14
CA GLN A 418 -5.44 23.92 -20.59
C GLN A 418 -6.14 25.09 -21.27
N LEU A 419 -6.06 26.29 -20.69
CA LEU A 419 -6.62 27.50 -21.30
C LEU A 419 -5.99 27.79 -22.66
N CYS A 420 -4.66 27.78 -22.76
CA CYS A 420 -3.94 28.02 -24.00
C CYS A 420 -4.30 26.99 -25.08
N GLY A 421 -4.26 25.69 -24.74
CA GLY A 421 -4.57 24.62 -25.68
C GLY A 421 -6.02 24.67 -26.17
N PHE A 422 -6.95 25.02 -25.29
CA PHE A 422 -8.35 25.21 -25.65
C PHE A 422 -8.53 26.38 -26.62
N GLN A 423 -7.99 27.56 -26.26
CA GLN A 423 -8.12 28.79 -27.04
C GLN A 423 -7.38 28.74 -28.37
N GLU A 424 -6.33 27.93 -28.51
CA GLU A 424 -5.69 27.69 -29.80
C GLU A 424 -6.65 27.04 -30.81
N VAL A 425 -7.54 26.16 -30.34
CA VAL A 425 -8.48 25.45 -31.20
C VAL A 425 -9.77 26.23 -31.44
N THR A 426 -10.29 26.90 -30.41
CA THR A 426 -11.60 27.59 -30.45
C THR A 426 -11.50 29.10 -30.72
N GLY A 427 -10.31 29.69 -30.61
CA GLY A 427 -10.12 31.13 -30.49
C GLY A 427 -10.22 31.63 -29.05
N GLU A 428 -9.80 32.88 -28.82
CA GLU A 428 -9.86 33.52 -27.51
C GLU A 428 -11.30 33.65 -27.00
N LEU A 429 -11.49 33.35 -25.71
CA LEU A 429 -12.74 33.59 -25.00
C LEU A 429 -12.60 34.86 -24.15
N PRO A 430 -13.61 35.74 -24.14
CA PRO A 430 -13.60 36.88 -23.23
C PRO A 430 -13.67 36.40 -21.78
N GLU A 431 -12.97 37.09 -20.86
CA GLU A 431 -12.97 36.77 -19.43
C GLU A 431 -14.38 36.69 -18.82
N SER A 432 -15.35 37.45 -19.37
CA SER A 432 -16.76 37.38 -18.93
C SER A 432 -17.44 36.02 -19.21
N ARG A 433 -16.83 35.15 -20.02
CA ARG A 433 -17.28 33.78 -20.30
C ARG A 433 -16.43 32.72 -19.59
N ILE A 434 -15.51 33.11 -18.73
CA ILE A 434 -14.68 32.20 -17.94
C ILE A 434 -15.12 32.29 -16.48
N ILE A 435 -15.52 31.16 -15.90
CA ILE A 435 -15.95 31.07 -14.50
C ILE A 435 -14.95 30.19 -13.76
N ARG A 436 -14.26 30.77 -12.77
CA ARG A 436 -13.30 30.05 -11.93
C ARG A 436 -13.97 29.57 -10.65
N LEU A 437 -13.77 28.30 -10.33
CA LEU A 437 -14.34 27.61 -9.19
C LEU A 437 -13.23 26.90 -8.43
N GLU A 438 -13.30 26.91 -7.09
CA GLU A 438 -12.40 26.13 -6.27
C GLU A 438 -12.80 24.65 -6.34
N SER A 439 -11.85 23.80 -6.74
CA SER A 439 -12.01 22.35 -6.76
C SER A 439 -11.76 21.70 -5.40
N GLY A 440 -11.01 22.36 -4.52
CA GLY A 440 -10.55 21.82 -3.25
C GLY A 440 -9.68 20.57 -3.40
N ASN A 441 -9.15 20.30 -4.60
CA ASN A 441 -8.43 19.09 -4.97
C ASN A 441 -9.18 17.78 -4.58
N THR A 442 -10.52 17.81 -4.51
CA THR A 442 -11.37 16.70 -4.08
C THR A 442 -12.64 16.63 -4.91
N SER A 443 -13.21 15.44 -5.07
CA SER A 443 -14.47 15.28 -5.79
C SER A 443 -15.64 15.95 -5.08
N GLU A 444 -15.63 15.99 -3.75
CA GLU A 444 -16.68 16.51 -2.88
C GLU A 444 -16.80 18.03 -2.99
N THR A 445 -15.66 18.73 -2.89
CA THR A 445 -15.63 20.20 -3.01
C THR A 445 -15.94 20.62 -4.44
N SER A 446 -15.37 19.92 -5.42
CA SER A 446 -15.68 20.13 -6.84
C SER A 446 -17.17 19.90 -7.15
N GLU A 447 -17.80 18.84 -6.62
CA GLU A 447 -19.24 18.59 -6.79
C GLU A 447 -20.07 19.72 -6.18
N ALA A 448 -19.77 20.14 -4.95
CA ALA A 448 -20.53 21.18 -4.26
C ALA A 448 -20.50 22.50 -5.02
N ASN A 449 -19.30 22.96 -5.39
CA ASN A 449 -19.11 24.23 -6.09
C ASN A 449 -19.64 24.17 -7.53
N THR A 450 -19.47 23.05 -8.23
CA THR A 450 -20.06 22.84 -9.56
C THR A 450 -21.58 22.80 -9.50
N THR A 451 -22.17 22.18 -8.47
CA THR A 451 -23.64 22.15 -8.28
C THR A 451 -24.18 23.58 -8.17
N GLN A 452 -23.55 24.42 -7.35
CA GLN A 452 -23.96 25.82 -7.21
C GLN A 452 -23.86 26.58 -8.54
N ALA A 453 -22.76 26.41 -9.28
CA ALA A 453 -22.58 27.04 -10.58
C ALA A 453 -23.63 26.59 -11.61
N LEU A 454 -23.91 25.29 -11.69
CA LEU A 454 -24.91 24.74 -12.62
C LEU A 454 -26.34 25.17 -12.28
N VAL A 455 -26.66 25.43 -11.00
CA VAL A 455 -27.95 26.01 -10.61
C VAL A 455 -28.07 27.47 -11.08
N SER A 456 -26.99 28.26 -10.95
CA SER A 456 -26.95 29.63 -11.44
C SER A 456 -26.97 29.73 -12.97
N LEU A 457 -26.45 28.73 -13.67
CA LEU A 457 -26.37 28.64 -15.14
C LEU A 457 -27.48 27.73 -15.72
N LYS A 458 -28.68 27.74 -15.13
CA LYS A 458 -29.79 26.85 -15.51
C LYS A 458 -30.22 26.92 -16.98
N ASP A 459 -30.00 28.06 -17.63
CA ASP A 459 -30.41 28.33 -19.02
C ASP A 459 -29.27 28.14 -20.05
N CYS A 460 -28.08 27.69 -19.62
CA CYS A 460 -26.90 27.48 -20.48
C CYS A 460 -26.64 25.99 -20.71
N HIS A 461 -26.47 25.54 -21.95
CA HIS A 461 -26.41 24.11 -22.31
C HIS A 461 -25.08 23.66 -22.93
N ARG A 462 -24.11 24.57 -23.07
CA ARG A 462 -22.80 24.28 -23.66
C ARG A 462 -21.69 24.71 -22.71
N LEU A 463 -21.51 23.94 -21.63
CA LEU A 463 -20.59 24.25 -20.54
C LEU A 463 -19.33 23.37 -20.66
N ALA A 464 -18.21 23.98 -21.04
CA ALA A 464 -16.92 23.30 -21.12
C ALA A 464 -16.19 23.40 -19.78
N PHE A 465 -15.51 22.34 -19.35
CA PHE A 465 -14.76 22.30 -18.09
C PHE A 465 -13.30 21.91 -18.34
N ILE A 466 -12.40 22.76 -17.84
CA ILE A 466 -11.00 22.39 -17.58
C ILE A 466 -10.83 22.19 -16.08
N THR A 467 -9.98 21.25 -15.70
CA THR A 467 -9.95 20.77 -14.32
C THR A 467 -8.53 20.60 -13.81
N PHE A 468 -8.34 20.79 -12.50
CA PHE A 468 -7.06 20.65 -11.84
C PHE A 468 -6.53 19.21 -11.88
N ASN A 469 -7.42 18.24 -11.67
CA ASN A 469 -7.18 16.80 -11.64
C ASN A 469 -8.46 16.00 -11.95
N ASP A 470 -8.33 14.68 -12.03
CA ASP A 470 -9.47 13.78 -12.28
C ASP A 470 -10.52 13.80 -11.16
N ASP A 471 -10.14 13.98 -9.89
CA ASP A 471 -11.11 14.15 -8.80
C ASP A 471 -12.02 15.37 -9.04
N ALA A 472 -11.44 16.50 -9.47
CA ALA A 472 -12.20 17.68 -9.84
C ALA A 472 -13.14 17.40 -11.03
N ALA A 473 -12.67 16.68 -12.05
CA ALA A 473 -13.49 16.27 -13.20
C ALA A 473 -14.66 15.36 -12.81
N VAL A 474 -14.41 14.37 -11.95
CA VAL A 474 -15.43 13.46 -11.45
C VAL A 474 -16.46 14.21 -10.60
N GLY A 475 -16.02 15.14 -9.75
CA GLY A 475 -16.92 16.01 -8.98
C GLY A 475 -17.86 16.83 -9.88
N ALA A 476 -17.34 17.38 -10.98
CA ALA A 476 -18.15 18.11 -11.96
C ALA A 476 -19.22 17.23 -12.61
N LEU A 477 -18.85 16.00 -13.01
CA LEU A 477 -19.79 15.02 -13.56
C LEU A 477 -20.86 14.60 -12.54
N MET A 478 -20.48 14.38 -11.28
CA MET A 478 -21.41 14.04 -10.21
C MET A 478 -22.46 15.16 -10.02
N ALA A 479 -22.02 16.41 -10.01
CA ALA A 479 -22.91 17.58 -9.92
C ALA A 479 -23.90 17.64 -11.10
N ALA A 480 -23.40 17.46 -12.32
CA ALA A 480 -24.24 17.49 -13.52
C ALA A 480 -25.25 16.33 -13.53
N ARG A 481 -24.84 15.11 -13.16
CA ARG A 481 -25.72 13.94 -13.03
C ARG A 481 -26.83 14.15 -12.02
N LYS A 482 -26.48 14.67 -10.84
CA LYS A 482 -27.42 14.98 -9.76
C LYS A 482 -28.51 15.96 -10.20
N LEU A 483 -28.18 16.89 -11.08
CA LEU A 483 -29.11 17.87 -11.65
C LEU A 483 -29.80 17.38 -12.94
N GLY A 484 -29.47 16.19 -13.47
CA GLY A 484 -29.97 15.70 -14.74
C GLY A 484 -29.44 16.46 -15.96
N ARG A 485 -28.29 17.13 -15.81
CA ARG A 485 -27.68 18.06 -16.79
C ARG A 485 -26.38 17.53 -17.38
N GLU A 486 -26.11 16.24 -17.28
CA GLU A 486 -24.86 15.67 -17.80
C GLU A 486 -24.68 15.98 -19.29
N GLN A 487 -25.75 16.00 -20.10
CA GLN A 487 -25.69 16.32 -21.52
C GLN A 487 -25.28 17.78 -21.84
N ASP A 488 -25.38 18.70 -20.87
CA ASP A 488 -25.06 20.12 -21.05
C ASP A 488 -23.57 20.42 -20.89
N ILE A 489 -22.78 19.43 -20.46
CA ILE A 489 -21.38 19.62 -20.09
C ILE A 489 -20.42 18.77 -20.90
N VAL A 490 -19.17 19.21 -20.97
CA VAL A 490 -18.02 18.43 -21.42
C VAL A 490 -16.82 18.74 -20.53
N VAL A 491 -16.08 17.72 -20.13
CA VAL A 491 -15.00 17.80 -19.13
C VAL A 491 -13.76 17.09 -19.65
N VAL A 492 -12.59 17.66 -19.39
CA VAL A 492 -11.29 16.97 -19.48
C VAL A 492 -10.65 16.85 -18.10
N GLY A 493 -9.93 15.76 -17.90
CA GLY A 493 -9.22 15.43 -16.67
C GLY A 493 -7.71 15.66 -16.74
N GLN A 494 -7.05 15.47 -15.61
CA GLN A 494 -5.60 15.48 -15.46
C GLN A 494 -5.17 14.39 -14.47
N GLY A 495 -4.24 13.53 -14.87
CA GLY A 495 -3.69 12.43 -14.09
C GLY A 495 -3.94 11.05 -14.70
N ALA A 496 -5.13 10.84 -15.29
CA ALA A 496 -5.66 9.54 -15.70
C ALA A 496 -5.64 8.50 -14.56
N ASP A 497 -6.13 8.90 -13.38
CA ASP A 497 -6.23 8.04 -12.21
C ASP A 497 -7.27 6.92 -12.38
N ARG A 498 -7.36 5.99 -11.42
CA ARG A 498 -8.27 4.83 -11.50
C ARG A 498 -9.74 5.25 -11.68
N ARG A 499 -10.20 6.35 -11.05
CA ARG A 499 -11.58 6.85 -11.18
C ARG A 499 -11.79 7.52 -12.54
N GLY A 500 -10.86 8.38 -12.96
CA GLY A 500 -10.86 9.03 -14.26
C GLY A 500 -10.89 8.01 -15.39
N ARG A 501 -10.06 6.97 -15.32
CA ARG A 501 -10.03 5.87 -16.29
C ARG A 501 -11.36 5.10 -16.37
N ALA A 502 -11.92 4.73 -15.23
CA ALA A 502 -13.22 4.05 -15.19
C ALA A 502 -14.33 4.91 -15.81
N GLU A 503 -14.27 6.22 -15.59
CA GLU A 503 -15.23 7.17 -16.13
C GLU A 503 -15.05 7.40 -17.65
N ILE A 504 -13.82 7.49 -18.16
CA ILE A 504 -13.51 7.57 -19.60
C ILE A 504 -14.05 6.34 -20.35
N ARG A 505 -13.97 5.14 -19.74
CA ARG A 505 -14.51 3.90 -20.33
C ARG A 505 -16.03 3.88 -20.40
N ARG A 506 -16.71 4.61 -19.50
CA ARG A 506 -18.16 4.58 -19.42
C ARG A 506 -18.78 5.07 -20.74
N PRO A 507 -19.63 4.27 -21.41
CA PRO A 507 -20.28 4.70 -22.63
C PRO A 507 -21.10 5.97 -22.44
N GLY A 508 -20.85 6.97 -23.28
CA GLY A 508 -21.55 8.26 -23.24
C GLY A 508 -21.12 9.19 -22.11
N SER A 509 -20.01 8.90 -21.42
CA SER A 509 -19.43 9.82 -20.44
C SER A 509 -19.12 11.17 -21.07
N ARG A 510 -19.19 12.22 -20.24
CA ARG A 510 -18.81 13.58 -20.59
C ARG A 510 -17.42 13.97 -20.11
N LEU A 511 -16.73 13.07 -19.40
CA LEU A 511 -15.27 13.11 -19.31
C LEU A 511 -14.71 12.50 -20.59
N ILE A 512 -14.30 13.35 -21.53
CA ILE A 512 -13.89 12.89 -22.86
C ILE A 512 -12.48 12.31 -22.88
N GLY A 513 -11.71 12.56 -21.82
CA GLY A 513 -10.36 12.06 -21.65
C GLY A 513 -9.61 12.77 -20.52
N SER A 514 -8.41 12.29 -20.24
CA SER A 514 -7.52 12.85 -19.21
C SER A 514 -6.07 12.73 -19.65
N THR A 515 -5.25 13.74 -19.37
CA THR A 515 -3.80 13.63 -19.63
C THR A 515 -3.14 12.76 -18.57
N ALA A 516 -2.56 11.64 -18.96
CA ALA A 516 -1.93 10.70 -18.03
C ALA A 516 -0.58 11.19 -17.48
N PHE A 517 -0.38 11.00 -16.18
CA PHE A 517 0.89 11.27 -15.51
C PHE A 517 1.74 10.01 -15.32
N MET A 518 1.13 8.83 -15.28
CA MET A 518 1.79 7.52 -15.17
C MET A 518 2.71 7.41 -13.94
N PRO A 519 2.22 7.67 -12.70
CA PRO A 519 3.03 7.58 -11.48
C PRO A 519 3.74 6.23 -11.30
N GLU A 520 3.11 5.14 -11.76
CA GLU A 520 3.68 3.79 -11.75
C GLU A 520 4.97 3.65 -12.56
N LEU A 521 5.22 4.55 -13.53
CA LEU A 521 6.42 4.56 -14.36
C LEU A 521 7.50 5.53 -13.86
N TYR A 522 7.25 6.26 -12.76
CA TYR A 522 8.23 7.21 -12.21
C TYR A 522 9.53 6.52 -11.81
N GLY A 523 9.42 5.33 -11.20
CA GLY A 523 10.54 4.61 -10.61
C GLY A 523 11.68 4.33 -11.57
N GLU A 524 11.39 3.84 -12.78
CA GLU A 524 12.42 3.51 -13.77
C GLU A 524 13.25 4.77 -14.14
N LYS A 525 12.57 5.88 -14.41
CA LYS A 525 13.23 7.14 -14.77
C LYS A 525 13.96 7.76 -13.57
N LEU A 526 13.39 7.70 -12.37
CA LEU A 526 14.01 8.18 -11.13
C LEU A 526 15.29 7.41 -10.80
N VAL A 527 15.27 6.08 -10.87
CA VAL A 527 16.46 5.25 -10.62
C VAL A 527 17.55 5.56 -11.64
N ARG A 528 17.20 5.66 -12.92
CA ARG A 528 18.16 6.03 -13.98
C ARG A 528 18.78 7.41 -13.73
N LEU A 529 17.95 8.40 -13.40
CA LEU A 529 18.40 9.76 -13.08
C LEU A 529 19.32 9.77 -11.86
N ALA A 530 18.95 9.07 -10.80
CA ALA A 530 19.75 8.95 -9.59
C ALA A 530 21.12 8.32 -9.86
N LEU A 531 21.16 7.22 -10.62
CA LEU A 531 22.41 6.57 -11.01
C LEU A 531 23.29 7.46 -11.90
N ASP A 532 22.69 8.23 -12.82
CA ASP A 532 23.44 9.18 -13.64
C ASP A 532 24.07 10.30 -12.79
N ILE A 533 23.32 10.84 -11.82
CA ILE A 533 23.84 11.83 -10.86
C ILE A 533 24.97 11.23 -10.01
N LEU A 534 24.76 10.05 -9.44
CA LEU A 534 25.73 9.36 -8.59
C LEU A 534 27.00 8.94 -9.35
N ALA A 535 26.89 8.70 -10.65
CA ALA A 535 28.03 8.47 -11.54
C ALA A 535 28.75 9.75 -11.97
N GLY A 536 28.31 10.93 -11.50
CA GLY A 536 28.90 12.23 -11.84
C GLY A 536 28.59 12.70 -13.26
N LYS A 537 27.56 12.16 -13.92
CA LYS A 537 27.14 12.63 -15.24
C LYS A 537 26.40 13.96 -15.14
N CYS A 538 26.51 14.77 -16.19
CA CYS A 538 25.70 15.97 -16.31
C CYS A 538 24.26 15.58 -16.65
N VAL A 539 23.30 16.01 -15.84
CA VAL A 539 21.87 15.78 -16.03
C VAL A 539 21.13 17.11 -16.22
N PRO A 540 20.01 17.15 -16.95
CA PRO A 540 19.18 18.35 -17.03
C PRO A 540 18.68 18.78 -15.65
N PRO A 541 18.49 20.09 -15.40
CA PRO A 541 17.96 20.57 -14.12
C PRO A 541 16.49 20.18 -13.88
N ALA A 542 15.77 19.83 -14.94
CA ALA A 542 14.41 19.32 -14.89
C ALA A 542 14.26 18.15 -15.87
N VAL A 543 13.69 17.05 -15.40
CA VAL A 543 13.37 15.84 -16.16
C VAL A 543 11.88 15.58 -16.04
N TYR A 544 11.20 15.44 -17.17
CA TYR A 544 9.75 15.27 -17.20
C TYR A 544 9.32 13.86 -17.57
N MET A 545 8.16 13.46 -17.08
CA MET A 545 7.44 12.33 -17.62
C MET A 545 6.93 12.61 -19.04
N ASP A 546 6.79 11.54 -19.82
CA ASP A 546 6.12 11.65 -21.10
C ASP A 546 4.62 11.62 -20.85
N HIS A 547 3.89 12.51 -21.51
CA HIS A 547 2.44 12.64 -21.33
C HIS A 547 1.68 12.13 -22.54
N VAL A 548 0.55 11.47 -22.28
CA VAL A 548 -0.40 11.01 -23.29
C VAL A 548 -1.80 11.46 -22.88
N PHE A 549 -2.56 12.04 -23.82
CA PHE A 549 -3.98 12.28 -23.59
C PHE A 549 -4.74 10.97 -23.82
N LEU A 550 -5.33 10.45 -22.75
CA LEU A 550 -6.09 9.21 -22.80
C LEU A 550 -7.55 9.52 -23.04
N ASP A 551 -8.09 8.93 -24.10
CA ASP A 551 -9.50 8.95 -24.45
C ASP A 551 -10.02 7.50 -24.51
N ARG A 552 -11.31 7.35 -24.85
CA ARG A 552 -11.92 6.03 -24.95
C ARG A 552 -11.28 5.12 -26.02
N ASN A 553 -10.58 5.67 -27.01
CA ASN A 553 -10.04 4.92 -28.13
C ASN A 553 -8.66 4.33 -27.84
N ASN A 554 -7.88 4.97 -26.95
CA ASN A 554 -6.50 4.56 -26.67
C ASN A 554 -6.27 4.09 -25.22
N ILE A 555 -7.20 4.31 -24.29
CA ILE A 555 -6.99 4.03 -22.87
C ILE A 555 -6.55 2.58 -22.58
N ASP A 556 -7.12 1.59 -23.29
CA ASP A 556 -6.80 0.17 -23.09
C ASP A 556 -5.43 -0.23 -23.67
N GLN A 557 -4.79 0.63 -24.46
CA GLN A 557 -3.41 0.42 -24.92
C GLN A 557 -2.40 0.70 -23.81
N TYR A 558 -2.75 1.57 -22.86
CA TYR A 558 -1.87 1.98 -21.76
C TYR A 558 -2.27 1.34 -20.43
N TYR A 559 -3.58 1.14 -20.21
CA TYR A 559 -4.12 0.59 -18.98
C TYR A 559 -5.13 -0.52 -19.30
N PRO A 560 -4.72 -1.73 -19.70
CA PRO A 560 -5.66 -2.82 -19.98
C PRO A 560 -6.52 -3.18 -18.76
N GLU A 561 -7.73 -3.72 -18.99
CA GLU A 561 -8.64 -4.21 -17.94
C GLU A 561 -8.27 -5.58 -17.38
#